data_AF-A0A937HW23-F1
#
_entry.id   AF-A0A937HW23-F1
#
_cell.length_a   1.000
_cell.length_b   1.000
_cell.length_c   1.000
_cell.angle_alpha   90.00
_cell.angle_beta   90.00
_cell.angle_gamma   90.00
#
_symmetry.space_group_name_H-M   'P 1'
#
loop_
_entity.id
_entity.type
_entity.pdbx_description
1 polymer ?
#
loop_
_entity_poly.entity_id
_entity_poly.type
_entity_poly.pdbx_seq_one_letter_code
_entity_poly.pdbx_strand_id
1 'polypeptide(L)'
;MTSNQLWHTLYSPYQSFQHNKIKQLKAEGLSYRKIAKRLNEENIKTSRGNAFYPSSVYSILKKKKIRNERLNQKFEKKVSEFWFEYGG
;
A
#
# COMPACT_ATOMS: atom_id res chain seq x y z
N MET A 1 -18.35 -16.64 -0.01
CA MET A 1 -18.29 -15.50 0.93
C MET A 1 -17.12 -14.60 0.55
N THR A 2 -17.33 -13.62 -0.33
CA THR A 2 -16.30 -12.64 -0.70
C THR A 2 -16.25 -11.55 0.37
N SER A 3 -15.18 -11.58 1.16
CA SER A 3 -15.06 -10.79 2.38
C SER A 3 -14.98 -9.29 2.09
N ASN A 4 -15.92 -8.52 2.66
CA ASN A 4 -15.95 -7.04 2.72
C ASN A 4 -14.76 -6.43 3.50
N GLN A 5 -13.80 -7.25 3.97
CA GLN A 5 -12.63 -6.84 4.75
C GLN A 5 -11.46 -6.31 3.91
N LEU A 6 -11.53 -6.34 2.58
CA LEU A 6 -10.42 -5.90 1.71
C LEU A 6 -10.09 -4.41 1.80
N TRP A 7 -11.05 -3.57 2.24
CA TRP A 7 -10.87 -2.12 2.33
C TRP A 7 -10.22 -1.65 3.64
N HIS A 8 -10.23 -2.49 4.68
CA HIS A 8 -9.78 -2.12 6.03
C HIS A 8 -8.63 -2.98 6.59
N THR A 9 -7.89 -3.72 5.74
CA THR A 9 -6.67 -4.37 6.24
C THR A 9 -5.67 -3.30 6.68
N LEU A 10 -5.44 -3.19 7.99
CA LEU A 10 -4.40 -2.34 8.54
C LEU A 10 -3.05 -2.88 8.03
N TYR A 11 -2.17 -1.99 7.59
CA TYR A 11 -0.80 -2.37 7.25
C TYR A 11 -0.18 -3.03 8.49
N SER A 12 0.38 -4.23 8.34
CA SER A 12 1.12 -4.85 9.44
C SER A 12 2.22 -3.89 9.92
N PRO A 13 2.55 -3.85 11.23
CA PRO A 13 3.62 -3.00 11.76
C PRO A 13 4.91 -3.10 10.94
N TYR A 14 5.26 -4.30 10.49
CA TYR A 14 6.45 -4.54 9.67
C TYR A 14 6.35 -3.87 8.28
N GLN A 15 5.18 -3.93 7.65
CA GLN A 15 4.96 -3.27 6.36
C GLN A 15 5.02 -1.75 6.49
N SER A 16 4.55 -1.20 7.62
CA SER A 16 4.65 0.23 7.92
C SER A 16 6.10 0.64 8.15
N PHE A 17 6.86 -0.16 8.91
CA PHE A 17 8.30 0.03 9.10
C PHE A 17 9.04 0.06 7.75
N GLN A 18 8.84 -0.95 6.90
CA GLN A 18 9.44 -1.02 5.56
C GLN A 18 9.13 0.22 4.72
N HIS A 19 7.87 0.62 4.67
CA HIS A 19 7.45 1.79 3.92
C HIS A 19 8.11 3.07 4.44
N ASN A 20 8.13 3.27 5.76
CA ASN A 20 8.70 4.48 6.36
C ASN A 20 10.20 4.57 6.13
N LYS A 21 10.94 3.46 6.29
CA LYS A 21 12.37 3.38 5.98
C LYS A 21 12.64 3.69 4.50
N ILE A 22 11.87 3.11 3.58
CA ILE A 22 12.00 3.40 2.13
C ILE A 22 11.71 4.87 1.83
N LYS A 23 10.67 5.44 2.45
CA LYS A 23 10.29 6.85 2.27
C LYS A 23 11.40 7.79 2.77
N GLN A 24 11.98 7.50 3.93
CA GLN A 24 13.09 8.25 4.48
C GLN A 24 14.31 8.21 3.54
N LEU A 25 14.76 7.02 3.15
CA LEU A 25 15.91 6.88 2.23
C LEU A 25 15.66 7.57 0.89
N LYS A 26 14.40 7.59 0.41
CA LYS A 26 14.04 8.32 -0.80
C LYS A 26 14.09 9.84 -0.62
N ALA A 27 13.69 10.35 0.55
CA ALA A 27 13.78 11.76 0.92
C ALA A 27 15.24 12.23 1.08
N GLU A 28 16.13 11.33 1.52
CA GLU A 28 17.60 11.53 1.54
C GLU A 28 18.23 11.55 0.13
N GLY A 29 17.43 11.39 -0.93
CA GLY A 29 17.89 11.49 -2.32
C GLY A 29 18.41 10.18 -2.92
N LEU A 30 18.31 9.04 -2.22
CA LEU A 30 18.78 7.77 -2.75
C LEU A 30 17.93 7.33 -3.96
N SER A 31 18.62 6.75 -4.96
CA SER A 31 17.96 6.07 -6.08
C SER A 31 17.38 4.73 -5.63
N TYR A 32 16.39 4.20 -6.35
CA TYR A 32 15.78 2.90 -6.01
C TYR A 32 16.78 1.75 -5.94
N ARG A 33 17.85 1.81 -6.74
CA ARG A 33 18.96 0.84 -6.69
C ARG A 33 19.72 0.92 -5.37
N LYS A 34 20.08 2.13 -4.93
CA LYS A 34 20.78 2.35 -3.65
C LYS A 34 19.90 1.95 -2.46
N ILE A 35 18.61 2.27 -2.50
CA ILE A 35 17.65 1.87 -1.46
C ILE A 35 17.56 0.35 -1.36
N ALA A 36 17.37 -0.35 -2.48
CA ALA A 36 17.27 -1.81 -2.47
C ALA A 36 18.55 -2.46 -1.92
N LYS A 37 19.73 -1.96 -2.34
CA LYS A 37 21.03 -2.42 -1.82
C LYS A 37 21.12 -2.24 -0.31
N ARG A 38 20.82 -1.03 0.20
CA ARG A 38 20.89 -0.72 1.62
C ARG A 38 19.96 -1.59 2.47
N LEU A 39 18.73 -1.83 2.00
CA LEU A 39 17.79 -2.69 2.71
C LEU A 39 18.28 -4.13 2.80
N ASN A 40 18.86 -4.65 1.72
CA ASN A 40 19.42 -6.00 1.69
C ASN A 40 20.68 -6.11 2.57
N GLU A 41 21.54 -5.10 2.60
CA GLU A 41 22.70 -5.01 3.51
C GLU A 41 22.29 -4.98 4.98
N GLU A 42 21.18 -4.30 5.30
CA GLU A 42 20.58 -4.28 6.64
C GLU A 42 19.77 -5.58 6.94
N ASN A 43 19.84 -6.60 6.10
CA ASN A 43 19.08 -7.87 6.20
C ASN A 43 17.55 -7.68 6.27
N ILE A 44 17.03 -6.55 5.78
CA ILE A 44 15.60 -6.29 5.73
C ILE A 44 15.04 -6.99 4.49
N LYS A 45 14.12 -7.94 4.71
CA LYS A 45 13.42 -8.65 3.64
C LYS A 45 12.09 -7.97 3.34
N THR A 46 11.51 -8.25 2.19
CA THR A 46 10.14 -7.87 1.86
C THR A 46 9.16 -8.58 2.80
N SER A 47 7.90 -8.15 2.87
CA SER A 47 6.89 -8.79 3.74
C SER A 47 6.62 -10.26 3.38
N ARG A 48 7.07 -10.73 2.20
CA ARG A 48 7.01 -12.13 1.76
C ARG A 48 8.33 -12.89 1.97
N GLY A 49 9.33 -12.29 2.62
CA GLY A 49 10.63 -12.92 2.88
C GLY A 49 11.63 -12.88 1.74
N ASN A 50 11.36 -12.16 0.65
CA ASN A 50 12.28 -12.01 -0.49
C ASN A 50 13.21 -10.79 -0.34
N ALA A 51 14.34 -10.78 -1.05
CA ALA A 51 15.21 -9.60 -1.15
C ALA A 51 14.52 -8.42 -1.85
N PHE A 52 15.03 -7.20 -1.61
CA PHE A 52 14.59 -6.00 -2.30
C PHE A 52 15.25 -5.88 -3.68
N TYR A 53 14.41 -5.60 -4.67
CA TYR A 53 14.81 -5.12 -5.98
C TYR A 53 14.35 -3.67 -6.16
N PRO A 54 14.95 -2.88 -7.08
CA PRO A 54 14.51 -1.52 -7.35
C PRO A 54 13.01 -1.43 -7.71
N SER A 55 12.48 -2.42 -8.42
CA SER A 55 11.05 -2.55 -8.77
C SER A 55 10.16 -2.77 -7.54
N SER A 56 10.64 -3.54 -6.55
CA SER A 56 9.95 -3.75 -5.27
C SER A 56 9.81 -2.44 -4.51
N VAL A 57 10.89 -1.64 -4.44
CA VAL A 57 10.92 -0.32 -3.79
C VAL A 57 9.89 0.61 -4.42
N TYR A 58 9.91 0.73 -5.76
CA TYR A 58 8.93 1.53 -6.50
C TYR A 58 7.49 1.09 -6.24
N SER A 59 7.24 -0.23 -6.28
CA SER A 59 5.91 -0.80 -6.08
C SER A 59 5.34 -0.50 -4.68
N ILE A 60 6.17 -0.54 -3.64
CA ILE A 60 5.75 -0.25 -2.26
C ILE A 60 5.33 1.21 -2.11
N LEU A 61 6.13 2.14 -2.66
CA LEU A 61 5.79 3.57 -2.64
C LEU A 61 4.50 3.86 -3.43
N LYS A 62 4.38 3.30 -4.65
CA LYS A 62 3.20 3.46 -5.50
C LYS A 62 1.92 2.93 -4.82
N LYS A 63 1.97 1.73 -4.25
CA LYS A 63 0.82 1.12 -3.57
C LYS A 63 0.39 1.89 -2.33
N LYS A 64 1.33 2.45 -1.56
CA LYS A 64 0.97 3.31 -0.41
C LYS A 64 0.28 4.58 -0.88
N LYS A 65 0.78 5.23 -1.95
CA LYS A 65 0.16 6.44 -2.52
C LYS A 65 -1.29 6.17 -2.93
N ILE A 66 -1.54 5.12 -3.73
CA ILE A 66 -2.88 4.73 -4.18
C ILE A 66 -3.80 4.45 -2.98
N ARG A 67 -3.29 3.78 -1.95
CA ARG A 67 -4.09 3.52 -0.74
C ARG A 67 -4.45 4.81 -0.01
N ASN A 68 -3.49 5.72 0.17
CA ASN A 68 -3.75 6.99 0.84
C ASN A 68 -4.78 7.83 0.06
N GLU A 69 -4.70 7.82 -1.28
CA GLU A 69 -5.70 8.47 -2.15
C GLU A 69 -7.09 7.86 -1.95
N ARG A 70 -7.22 6.53 -1.89
CA ARG A 70 -8.50 5.85 -1.60
C ARG A 70 -9.05 6.18 -0.22
N LEU A 71 -8.20 6.24 0.80
CA LEU A 71 -8.62 6.57 2.17
C LEU A 71 -9.03 8.04 2.31
N ASN A 72 -8.40 8.94 1.55
CA ASN A 72 -8.72 10.36 1.55
C ASN A 72 -9.85 10.73 0.58
N GLN A 73 -10.35 9.79 -0.22
CA GLN A 73 -11.45 10.02 -1.15
C GLN A 73 -12.75 10.19 -0.35
N LYS A 74 -13.22 11.44 -0.25
CA LYS A 74 -14.59 11.74 0.21
C LYS A 74 -15.56 11.25 -0.87
N PHE A 75 -16.21 10.13 -0.65
CA PHE A 75 -17.37 9.74 -1.45
C PHE A 75 -18.56 10.62 -1.03
N GLU A 76 -19.03 11.49 -1.92
CA GLU A 76 -20.38 12.02 -1.80
C GLU A 76 -21.34 10.85 -1.96
N LYS A 77 -21.96 10.41 -0.86
CA LYS A 77 -22.95 9.35 -0.87
C LYS A 77 -24.22 9.86 -1.58
N LYS A 78 -24.26 9.79 -2.92
CA LYS A 78 -25.54 9.78 -3.64
C LYS A 78 -26.06 8.35 -3.61
N VAL A 79 -26.84 8.05 -2.58
CA VAL A 79 -27.67 6.84 -2.57
C VAL A 79 -28.82 7.13 -3.53
N SER A 80 -28.78 6.57 -4.73
CA SER A 80 -29.97 6.53 -5.59
C SER A 80 -30.96 5.55 -4.96
N GLU A 81 -32.18 6.01 -4.67
CA GLU A 81 -33.28 5.14 -4.21
C GLU A 81 -33.55 4.09 -5.29
N PHE A 82 -33.04 2.88 -5.08
CA PHE A 82 -33.40 1.74 -5.90
C PHE A 82 -34.78 1.26 -5.46
N TRP A 83 -35.79 1.50 -6.30
CA TRP A 83 -37.11 0.91 -6.15
C TRP A 83 -37.08 -0.53 -6.67
N PHE A 84 -37.35 -1.49 -5.79
CA PHE A 84 -37.61 -2.87 -6.19
C PHE A 84 -39.12 -3.03 -6.38
N GLU A 85 -39.56 -3.13 -7.63
CA GLU A 85 -40.90 -3.62 -7.93
C GLU A 85 -40.93 -5.13 -7.71
N TYR A 86 -41.60 -5.56 -6.63
CA TYR A 86 -42.02 -6.95 -6.51
C TYR A 86 -43.26 -7.12 -7.39
N GLY A 87 -43.05 -7.68 -8.59
CA GLY A 87 -44.15 -8.19 -9.41
C GLY A 87 -44.84 -9.35 -8.69
N GLY A 88 -46.16 -9.21 -8.51
CA GLY A 88 -47.04 -10.20 -7.87
C GLY A 88 -47.38 -11.39 -8.75
#